data_AF-J2T519-F1
#
_entry.id   AF-J2T519-F1
#
_cell.length_a   1.000
_cell.length_b   1.000
_cell.length_c   1.000
_cell.angle_alpha   90.00
_cell.angle_beta   90.00
_cell.angle_gamma   90.00
#
_symmetry.space_group_name_H-M   'P 1'
#
loop_
_entity.id
_entity.type
_entity.pdbx_description
1 polymer ?
#
loop_
_entity_poly.entity_id
_entity_poly.type
_entity_poly.pdbx_seq_one_letter_code
_entity_poly.pdbx_strand_id
1 'polypeptide(L)' 'MKNLKKLSKKDLKKINGGSAPECPAGYKPCLTIDENDQLKWTCIWSTFSCNP' A
#
# COMPACT_ATOMS: atom_id res chain seq x y z
N MET A 1 -4.08 -6.58 -27.18
CA MET A 1 -3.50 -7.39 -26.09
C MET A 1 -2.14 -6.82 -25.74
N LYS A 2 -1.96 -6.22 -24.56
CA LYS A 2 -0.66 -5.62 -24.17
C LYS A 2 0.30 -6.76 -23.80
N ASN A 3 1.50 -6.76 -24.39
CA ASN A 3 2.59 -7.63 -24.01
C ASN A 3 2.95 -7.38 -22.53
N LEU A 4 2.39 -8.17 -21.61
CA LEU A 4 2.69 -8.10 -20.20
C LEU A 4 4.09 -8.69 -19.99
N LYS A 5 5.11 -7.82 -19.93
CA LYS A 5 6.47 -8.24 -19.56
C LYS A 5 6.45 -8.74 -18.12
N LYS A 6 6.99 -9.94 -17.90
CA LYS A 6 7.21 -10.48 -16.55
C LYS A 6 8.22 -9.60 -15.83
N LEU A 7 7.76 -8.91 -14.78
CA LEU A 7 8.62 -8.06 -13.96
C LEU A 7 9.51 -8.90 -13.06
N SER A 8 10.70 -8.38 -12.75
CA SER A 8 11.57 -9.00 -11.76
C SER A 8 10.94 -8.87 -10.35
N LYS A 9 11.28 -9.77 -9.42
CA LYS A 9 10.82 -9.68 -8.03
C LYS A 9 11.20 -8.35 -7.37
N LYS A 10 12.32 -7.74 -7.77
CA LYS A 10 12.76 -6.43 -7.27
C LYS A 10 11.85 -5.31 -7.76
N ASP A 11 11.40 -5.38 -9.00
CA ASP A 11 10.52 -4.35 -9.58
C ASP A 11 9.08 -4.52 -9.11
N LEU A 12 8.61 -5.75 -8.89
CA LEU A 12 7.31 -6.01 -8.27
C LEU A 12 7.19 -5.38 -6.88
N LYS A 13 8.28 -5.38 -6.09
CA LYS A 13 8.31 -4.72 -4.77
C LYS A 13 8.26 -3.20 -4.83
N LYS A 14 8.58 -2.59 -5.98
CA LYS A 14 8.46 -1.14 -6.19
C LYS A 14 7.06 -0.74 -6.62
N ILE A 15 6.23 -1.69 -7.02
CA ILE A 15 4.83 -1.42 -7.34
C ILE A 15 4.09 -1.35 -6.02
N ASN A 16 3.63 -0.15 -5.68
CA ASN A 16 2.61 0.01 -4.65
C ASN A 16 1.33 -0.66 -5.17
N GLY A 17 0.93 -1.76 -4.51
CA GLY A 17 -0.29 -2.48 -4.87
C GLY A 17 -1.52 -1.64 -4.55
N GLY A 18 -2.46 -1.52 -5.49
CA GLY A 18 -3.69 -0.73 -5.32
C GLY A 18 -3.47 0.79 -5.39
N SER A 19 -4.46 1.55 -4.92
CA SER A 19 -4.41 3.03 -4.85
C SER A 19 -3.74 3.54 -3.57
N ALA A 20 -2.71 2.85 -3.08
CA ALA A 20 -2.03 3.21 -1.84
C ALA A 20 -1.29 4.55 -1.98
N PRO A 21 -1.51 5.53 -1.08
CA PRO A 21 -0.86 6.83 -1.14
C PRO A 21 0.62 6.74 -0.75
N GLU A 22 1.41 7.71 -1.19
CA GLU A 22 2.75 7.93 -0.65
C GLU A 22 2.64 8.52 0.76
N CYS A 23 3.37 7.93 1.71
CA CYS A 23 3.42 8.41 3.09
C CYS A 23 4.74 9.14 3.37
N PRO A 24 4.77 10.05 4.36
CA PRO A 24 6.00 10.71 4.79
C PRO A 24 7.08 9.73 5.25
N ALA A 25 8.33 10.19 5.29
CA ALA A 25 9.44 9.37 5.79
C ALA A 25 9.18 8.84 7.21
N GLY A 26 9.40 7.55 7.42
CA GLY A 26 9.11 6.86 8.69
C GLY A 26 7.70 6.27 8.80
N TYR A 27 6.80 6.60 7.86
CA TYR A 27 5.44 6.06 7.79
C TYR A 27 5.29 5.10 6.61
N LYS A 28 4.29 4.23 6.69
CA LYS A 28 3.87 3.33 5.60
C LYS A 28 2.36 3.41 5.40
N PRO A 29 1.87 3.21 4.17
CA PRO A 29 0.45 3.13 3.92
C PRO A 29 -0.11 1.84 4.54
N CYS A 30 -1.28 1.96 5.16
CA CYS A 30 -2.05 0.88 5.77
C CYS A 30 -3.52 1.05 5.38
N LEU A 31 -4.18 -0.05 5.06
CA LEU A 31 -5.60 -0.06 4.76
C LEU A 31 -6.35 -0.32 6.08
N THR A 32 -7.27 0.57 6.45
CA THR A 32 -8.06 0.48 7.69
C THR A 32 -9.53 0.62 7.37
N ILE A 33 -10.38 -0.06 8.12
CA ILE A 33 -11.83 0.17 8.09
C ILE A 33 -12.17 1.39 8.94
N ASP A 34 -12.93 2.33 8.39
CA ASP A 34 -13.43 3.50 9.13
C ASP A 34 -14.73 3.20 9.90
N GLU A 35 -15.25 4.20 10.60
CA GLU A 35 -16.49 4.09 11.39
C GLU A 35 -17.75 3.80 10.54
N ASN A 36 -17.67 3.92 9.22
CA ASN A 36 -18.75 3.67 8.26
C ASN A 36 -18.53 2.35 7.49
N ASP A 37 -17.68 1.46 8.00
CA ASP A 37 -17.29 0.20 7.35
C ASP A 37 -16.62 0.38 5.97
N GLN A 38 -16.00 1.54 5.71
CA GLN A 38 -15.31 1.82 4.44
C GLN A 38 -13.80 1.60 4.55
N LEU A 39 -13.23 0.99 3.51
CA LEU A 39 -11.78 0.82 3.39
C LEU A 39 -11.12 2.15 3.04
N LYS A 40 -10.30 2.66 3.94
CA LYS A 40 -9.56 3.91 3.80
C LYS A 40 -8.06 3.66 3.95
N TRP A 41 -7.27 4.33 3.10
CA TRP A 41 -5.82 4.37 3.29
C TRP A 41 -5.43 5.37 4.36
N THR A 42 -4.57 4.94 5.28
CA THR A 42 -3.99 5.77 6.33
C THR A 42 -2.47 5.58 6.36
N CYS A 43 -1.74 6.59 6.82
CA CYS A 43 -0.30 6.48 7.03
C CYS A 43 -0.04 6.16 8.50
N ILE A 44 0.50 4.99 8.78
CA ILE A 44 0.90 4.56 10.13
C ILE A 44 2.42 4.52 10.23
N TRP A 45 2.96 4.55 11.44
CA TRP A 45 4.39 4.36 11.64
C TRP A 45 4.85 3.03 11.04
N SER A 46 6.00 3.06 10.37
CA SER A 46 6.59 1.88 9.72
C SER A 46 6.78 0.69 10.68
N THR A 47 7.01 0.99 11.97
CA THR A 47 7.16 0.04 13.07
C THR A 47 5.85 -0.62 13.52
N PHE A 48 4.69 -0.04 13.23
CA PHE A 48 3.40 -0.60 13.62
C PHE A 48 2.86 -1.58 12.59
N SER A 49 2.20 -2.64 13.07
CA SER A 49 1.47 -3.56 12.20
C SER A 49 0.19 -2.90 11.69
N CYS A 50 -0.15 -3.16 10.43
CA CYS A 50 -1.42 -2.73 9.87
C CYS A 50 -2.52 -3.68 10.38
N ASN A 51 -3.49 -3.16 11.12
CA ASN A 51 -4.67 -3.89 11.57
C ASN A 51 -5.87 -3.33 10.79
N PRO A 52 -6.24 -3.96 9.67
CA PRO A 52 -7.37 -3.53 8.85
C PRO A 52 -8.71 -3.69 9.57
#